data_AF-A0ABD7UEV2-F1
#
_entry.id   AF-A0ABD7UEV2-F1
#
_cell.length_a   1.000
_cell.length_b   1.000
_cell.length_c   1.000
_cell.angle_alpha   90.00
_cell.angle_beta   90.00
_cell.angle_gamma   90.00
#
_symmetry.space_group_name_H-M   'P 1'
#
loop_
_entity.id
_entity.type
_entity.pdbx_description
1 polymer ?
#
loop_
_entity_poly.entity_id
_entity_poly.type
_entity_poly.pdbx_seq_one_letter_code
_entity_poly.pdbx_strand_id
1 'polypeptide(L)'
;MPMQRQKWLSLEKSPYYALANPFTGSDSELLTAGKTLLEQGADVLVLDCLGYYQHHRDVLQKALDVPVLLSNVLVSRLAAELLV
;
A
#
# COMPACT_ATOMS: atom_id res chain seq x y z
N MET A 1 -10.75 -11.42 1.90
CA MET A 1 -9.33 -11.16 2.24
C MET A 1 -8.64 -12.26 3.08
N PRO A 2 -8.74 -13.57 2.79
CA PRO A 2 -7.95 -14.57 3.52
C PRO A 2 -6.47 -14.58 3.11
N MET A 3 -6.17 -14.48 1.81
CA MET A 3 -4.80 -14.54 1.29
C MET A 3 -3.92 -13.35 1.72
N GLN A 4 -4.46 -12.12 1.70
CA GLN A 4 -3.72 -10.95 2.19
C GLN A 4 -3.44 -11.03 3.69
N ARG A 5 -4.40 -11.53 4.49
CA ARG A 5 -4.14 -11.75 5.91
C ARG A 5 -3.00 -12.72 6.13
N GLN A 6 -2.97 -13.84 5.39
CA GLN A 6 -1.87 -14.82 5.47
C GLN A 6 -0.51 -14.19 5.17
N LYS A 7 -0.42 -13.31 4.16
CA LYS A 7 0.82 -12.65 3.75
C LYS A 7 1.45 -11.83 4.89
N TRP A 8 0.63 -11.13 5.67
CA TRP A 8 1.09 -10.21 6.70
C TRP A 8 1.07 -10.78 8.12
N LEU A 9 0.80 -12.09 8.28
CA LEU A 9 0.76 -12.75 9.59
C LEU A 9 2.08 -12.69 10.37
N SER A 10 3.21 -12.55 9.67
CA SER A 10 4.54 -12.50 10.31
C SER A 10 4.86 -11.15 10.96
N LEU A 11 4.05 -10.11 10.73
CA LEU A 11 4.24 -8.82 11.39
C LEU A 11 3.78 -8.88 12.84
N GLU A 12 4.59 -8.34 13.74
CA GLU A 12 4.26 -8.23 15.17
C GLU A 12 2.98 -7.41 15.39
N LYS A 13 2.81 -6.33 14.62
CA LYS A 13 1.57 -5.54 14.57
C LYS A 13 0.74 -5.94 13.36
N SER A 14 -0.49 -6.37 13.62
CA SER A 14 -1.45 -6.69 12.55
C SER A 14 -1.77 -5.43 11.74
N PRO A 15 -1.66 -5.45 10.42
CA PRO A 15 -1.97 -4.29 9.61
C PRO A 15 -3.48 -4.09 9.49
N TYR A 16 -3.86 -2.85 9.20
CA TYR A 16 -5.20 -2.47 8.79
C TYR A 16 -5.38 -2.72 7.29
N TYR A 17 -6.61 -3.04 6.87
CA TYR A 17 -6.91 -3.39 5.47
C TYR A 17 -8.06 -2.55 4.94
N ALA A 18 -7.85 -1.94 3.78
CA ALA A 18 -8.89 -1.26 3.00
C ALA A 18 -8.80 -1.72 1.53
N LEU A 19 -9.93 -1.69 0.83
CA LEU A 19 -10.02 -2.13 -0.56
C LEU A 19 -9.98 -0.91 -1.49
N ALA A 20 -9.11 -1.00 -2.50
CA ALA A 20 -9.10 -0.10 -3.65
C ALA A 20 -8.68 -0.91 -4.88
N ASN A 21 -9.38 -0.80 -6.00
CA ASN A 21 -9.02 -1.55 -7.21
C ASN A 21 -8.05 -0.72 -8.07
N PRO A 22 -6.83 -1.19 -8.36
CA PRO A 22 -5.85 -0.43 -9.15
C PRO A 22 -6.17 -0.34 -10.65
N PHE A 23 -7.13 -1.13 -11.16
CA PHE A 23 -7.45 -1.21 -12.59
C PHE A 23 -8.77 -0.52 -12.93
N THR A 24 -9.77 -0.67 -12.06
CA THR A 24 -11.13 -0.15 -12.30
C THR A 24 -11.56 0.87 -11.26
N GLY A 25 -10.79 1.03 -10.18
CA GLY A 25 -11.10 1.98 -9.11
C GLY A 25 -10.66 3.39 -9.47
N SER A 26 -11.35 4.37 -8.90
CA SER A 26 -11.03 5.78 -9.04
C SER A 26 -10.00 6.25 -8.00
N ASP A 27 -9.33 7.37 -8.29
CA ASP A 27 -8.45 8.06 -7.33
C ASP A 27 -9.18 8.43 -6.04
N SER A 28 -10.47 8.77 -6.12
CA SER A 28 -11.30 9.08 -4.96
C SER A 28 -11.54 7.88 -4.06
N GLU A 29 -11.81 6.70 -4.65
CA GLU A 29 -11.94 5.45 -3.89
C GLU A 29 -10.62 5.06 -3.23
N LEU A 30 -9.50 5.20 -3.96
CA LEU A 30 -8.17 4.98 -3.41
C LEU A 30 -7.87 5.91 -2.24
N LEU A 31 -8.18 7.21 -2.40
CA LEU A 31 -7.97 8.20 -1.35
C LEU A 31 -8.86 7.93 -0.13
N THR A 32 -10.11 7.54 -0.34
CA THR A 32 -11.04 7.18 0.73
C THR A 32 -10.49 5.99 1.52
N ALA A 33 -10.03 4.94 0.83
CA ALA A 33 -9.39 3.79 1.47
C ALA A 33 -8.15 4.19 2.29
N GLY A 34 -7.30 5.06 1.74
CA GLY A 34 -6.12 5.57 2.46
C GLY A 34 -6.48 6.37 3.73
N LYS A 35 -7.49 7.24 3.65
CA LYS A 35 -7.98 8.01 4.80
C LYS A 35 -8.55 7.11 5.89
N THR A 36 -9.33 6.10 5.53
CA THR A 36 -9.87 5.13 6.50
C THR A 36 -8.75 4.41 7.25
N LEU A 37 -7.63 4.08 6.60
CA LEU A 37 -6.48 3.45 7.26
C LEU A 37 -5.77 4.41 8.23
N LEU A 38 -5.67 5.69 7.88
CA LEU A 38 -5.11 6.72 8.77
C LEU A 38 -5.96 6.97 10.00
N GLU A 39 -7.28 7.03 9.83
CA GLU A 39 -8.23 7.14 10.95
C GLU A 39 -8.12 5.94 11.91
N GLN A 40 -7.70 4.78 11.41
CA GLN A 40 -7.41 3.60 12.22
C GLN A 40 -6.03 3.63 12.88
N GLY A 41 -5.21 4.64 12.60
CA GLY A 41 -3.87 4.82 13.19
C GLY A 41 -2.74 4.20 12.39
N ALA A 42 -2.88 4.05 11.06
CA ALA A 42 -1.78 3.58 10.22
C ALA A 42 -0.67 4.66 10.07
N ASP A 43 0.56 4.31 10.45
CA ASP A 43 1.74 5.17 10.30
C ASP A 43 2.37 5.12 8.89
N VAL A 44 2.04 4.08 8.11
CA VAL A 44 2.57 3.84 6.76
C VAL A 44 1.51 3.12 5.93
N LEU A 45 1.41 3.46 4.65
CA LEU A 45 0.54 2.78 3.70
C LEU A 45 1.34 1.90 2.74
N VAL A 46 0.87 0.68 2.50
CA VAL A 46 1.44 -0.23 1.50
C VAL A 46 0.41 -0.52 0.43
N LEU A 47 0.75 -0.21 -0.82
CA LEU A 47 -0.03 -0.58 -1.98
C LEU A 47 0.27 -2.05 -2.35
N ASP A 48 -0.53 -2.94 -1.76
CA ASP A 48 -0.35 -4.40 -1.73
C ASP A 48 -0.85 -5.13 -2.99
N CYS A 49 -0.44 -4.64 -4.17
CA CYS A 49 -0.69 -5.26 -5.47
C CYS A 49 0.33 -4.74 -6.50
N LEU A 50 0.81 -5.61 -7.39
CA LEU A 50 1.71 -5.21 -8.48
C LEU A 50 1.03 -4.32 -9.53
N GLY A 51 -0.30 -4.24 -9.54
CA GLY A 51 -1.07 -3.33 -10.39
C GLY A 51 -1.02 -1.87 -9.93
N TYR A 52 -0.49 -1.56 -8.75
CA TYR A 52 -0.30 -0.17 -8.33
C TYR A 52 0.97 0.43 -8.92
N TYR A 53 0.85 1.63 -9.48
CA TYR A 53 1.94 2.40 -10.06
C TYR A 53 2.15 3.74 -9.34
N GLN A 54 3.13 4.51 -9.83
CA GLN A 54 3.51 5.81 -9.27
C GLN A 54 2.33 6.78 -9.16
N HIS A 55 1.41 6.80 -10.13
CA HIS A 55 0.20 7.62 -10.08
C HIS A 55 -0.60 7.42 -8.77
N HIS A 56 -0.91 6.17 -8.41
CA HIS A 56 -1.65 5.85 -7.19
C HIS A 56 -0.91 6.29 -5.92
N ARG A 57 0.41 6.14 -5.91
CA ARG A 57 1.25 6.62 -4.82
C ARG A 57 1.16 8.14 -4.69
N ASP A 58 1.28 8.85 -5.80
CA ASP A 58 1.27 10.31 -5.83
C ASP A 58 -0.08 10.88 -5.37
N VAL A 59 -1.20 10.23 -5.75
CA VAL A 59 -2.55 10.58 -5.26
C VAL A 59 -2.61 10.52 -3.74
N LEU A 60 -2.11 9.45 -3.12
CA LEU A 60 -2.11 9.29 -1.68
C LEU A 60 -1.09 10.22 -1.00
N GLN A 61 0.14 10.29 -1.50
CA GLN A 61 1.23 11.05 -0.90
C GLN A 61 0.97 12.56 -0.89
N LYS A 62 0.23 13.08 -1.88
CA LYS A 62 -0.18 14.49 -1.93
C LYS A 62 -1.27 14.82 -0.91
N ALA A 63 -2.09 13.84 -0.54
CA ALA A 63 -3.28 14.06 0.27
C ALA A 63 -3.12 13.60 1.72
N LEU A 64 -2.13 12.76 2.01
CA LEU A 64 -1.94 12.07 3.29
C LEU A 64 -0.53 12.33 3.83
N ASP A 65 -0.42 12.53 5.13
CA ASP A 65 0.84 12.88 5.81
C ASP A 65 1.64 11.66 6.29
N VAL A 66 1.53 10.54 5.56
CA VAL A 66 2.25 9.28 5.85
C VAL A 66 2.96 8.77 4.61
N PRO A 67 4.09 8.05 4.79
CA PRO A 67 4.78 7.43 3.67
C PRO A 67 3.89 6.38 2.97
N VAL A 68 3.90 6.40 1.63
CA VAL A 68 3.22 5.41 0.80
C VAL A 68 4.24 4.57 0.05
N LEU A 69 4.21 3.25 0.29
CA LEU A 69 5.11 2.26 -0.29
C LEU A 69 4.45 1.51 -1.45
N LEU A 70 5.21 1.35 -2.53
CA LEU A 70 4.83 0.53 -3.68
C LEU A 70 5.52 -0.83 -3.61
N SER A 71 4.75 -1.91 -3.68
CA SER A 71 5.29 -3.27 -3.60
C SER A 71 6.33 -3.57 -4.67
N ASN A 72 6.12 -3.10 -5.92
CA ASN A 72 7.08 -3.28 -7.02
C ASN A 72 8.42 -2.56 -6.78
N VAL A 73 8.40 -1.37 -6.16
CA VAL A 73 9.61 -0.61 -5.80
C VAL A 73 10.37 -1.29 -4.66
N LEU A 74 9.67 -1.87 -3.68
CA LEU A 74 10.32 -2.60 -2.59
C LEU A 74 11.03 -3.86 -3.11
N VAL A 75 10.36 -4.61 -4.00
CA VAL A 75 10.96 -5.81 -4.62
C VAL A 75 12.17 -5.44 -5.48
N SER A 76 12.10 -4.37 -6.27
CA SER A 76 13.23 -3.97 -7.12
C SER A 76 14.44 -3.51 -6.30
N ARG A 77 14.22 -2.79 -5.19
CA ARG A 77 15.30 -2.40 -4.27
C ARG A 77 15.96 -3.62 -3.63
N LEU A 78 15.16 -4.58 -3.13
CA LEU A 78 15.69 -5.81 -2.56
C LEU A 78 16.48 -6.63 -3.59
N ALA A 79 15.99 -6.75 -4.82
CA ALA A 79 16.72 -7.43 -5.89
C ALA A 79 18.06 -6.75 -6.19
N ALA A 80 18.09 -5.41 -6.23
CA ALA A 80 19.31 -4.65 -6.45
C ALA A 80 20.35 -4.84 -5.34
N GLU A 81 19.91 -5.06 -4.08
CA GLU A 81 20.81 -5.36 -2.96
C GLU A 81 21.41 -6.77 -3.03
N LEU A 82 20.73 -7.73 -3.67
CA LEU A 82 21.18 -9.12 -3.79
C LEU A 82 22.06 -9.39 -5.01
N LEU A 83 21.92 -8.58 -6.05
CA LEU A 83 22.70 -8.66 -7.29
C LEU A 83 24.00 -7.86 -7.12
N VAL A 84 24.94 -8.41 -6.34
CA VAL A 84 26.31 -7.91 -6.16
C VAL A 84 27.21 -8.38 -7.30
#